data_AF-A0A7J2LYT4-F1
#
_entry.id   AF-A0A7J2LYT4-F1
#
_cell.length_a   1.000
_cell.length_b   1.000
_cell.length_c   1.000
_cell.angle_alpha   90.00
_cell.angle_beta   90.00
_cell.angle_gamma   90.00
#
_symmetry.space_group_name_H-M   'P 1'
#
loop_
_entity.id
_entity.type
_entity.pdbx_description
1 polymer ?
#
loop_
_entity_poly.entity_id
_entity_poly.type
_entity_poly.pdbx_seq_one_letter_code
_entity_poly.pdbx_strand_id
1 'polypeptide(L)'
;MGILRRRRGRGRRRGTKAWERYLIIKRVANYFGKEIDDEKVWQSAKTITDEELSKFLEELGLGEDFLFCGRYYTVRGSELKAEGSWYSVESAVRETAHLWREAGLKALDVLISAKDGLTEREFEAKLKVEGVPYSKEFVRWLLEVGLAYRLPDGRICRLEEALKPIKSCIEELLSEYKRFDSAAKLEMPEIMRMESEFQRHLREVLDVRFEEVAEFGKTFSAAKLAERLSSTFGRLLYYDILLAIAQQYSIADAPVISATTGRVTMRTGFNLALFGEPGTGKSFSIAAMILGDDRRSIPAHGLPGRNRYCGGMTPAKFIRLGQAYEGLKYNFIVPEFNDWFKYCLTYDSLVLSADGGLVPIGELVENEEPIFVLSVNPRTLELEAIQVAGFSSREVNRLIEIKTESGKSLRLTEDHPLPVLTPGGIVWRPAKEFEVGDYVISLAEIPEMEPIRVGHPPRFAEFIPERACVRVKAEFLEALRSEIELKRGGL
;
A
#
# COMPACT_ATOMS: atom_id res chain seq x y z
N MET A 1 3.35 -76.92 -20.17
CA MET A 1 3.77 -75.50 -20.24
C MET A 1 3.11 -74.73 -19.11
N GLY A 2 3.85 -74.53 -18.01
CA GLY A 2 3.36 -73.85 -16.82
C GLY A 2 3.36 -72.34 -16.99
N ILE A 3 2.21 -71.71 -16.74
CA ILE A 3 2.02 -70.27 -16.74
C ILE A 3 2.78 -69.67 -15.55
N LEU A 4 3.91 -69.00 -15.82
CA LEU A 4 4.59 -68.18 -14.83
C LEU A 4 3.75 -66.94 -14.53
N ARG A 5 3.04 -66.97 -13.39
CA ARG A 5 2.55 -65.78 -12.71
C ARG A 5 3.74 -64.88 -12.36
N ARG A 6 3.92 -63.78 -13.12
CA ARG A 6 4.76 -62.66 -12.70
C ARG A 6 4.27 -62.15 -11.35
N ARG A 7 5.06 -62.37 -10.29
CA ARG A 7 4.87 -61.73 -8.97
C ARG A 7 4.85 -60.21 -9.19
N ARG A 8 3.69 -59.57 -9.03
CA ARG A 8 3.60 -58.12 -8.83
C ARG A 8 4.43 -57.79 -7.58
N GLY A 9 5.53 -57.05 -7.75
CA GLY A 9 6.31 -56.54 -6.64
C GLY A 9 5.41 -55.75 -5.69
N ARG A 10 5.51 -56.00 -4.39
CA ARG A 10 4.86 -55.18 -3.36
C ARG A 10 5.39 -53.75 -3.53
N GLY A 11 4.53 -52.83 -3.98
CA GLY A 11 4.90 -51.42 -4.17
C GLY A 11 5.48 -50.80 -2.91
N ARG A 12 6.36 -49.79 -3.08
CA ARG A 12 6.96 -49.04 -1.96
C ARG A 12 5.84 -48.45 -1.10
N ARG A 13 5.76 -48.87 0.17
CA ARG A 13 4.68 -48.44 1.08
C ARG A 13 4.91 -47.00 1.50
N ARG A 14 4.27 -46.06 0.80
CA ARG A 14 4.29 -44.62 1.09
C ARG A 14 3.80 -44.36 2.52
N GLY A 15 4.30 -43.29 3.14
CA GLY A 15 3.87 -42.84 4.48
C GLY A 15 4.44 -43.64 5.67
N THR A 16 5.56 -44.33 5.47
CA THR A 16 6.30 -45.07 6.52
C THR A 16 7.63 -44.39 6.82
N LYS A 17 8.24 -44.67 7.98
CA LYS A 17 9.61 -44.21 8.31
C LYS A 17 10.61 -44.59 7.20
N ALA A 18 10.58 -45.83 6.72
CA ALA A 18 11.44 -46.30 5.63
C ALA A 18 11.24 -45.51 4.32
N TRP A 19 10.01 -45.07 4.03
CA TRP A 19 9.73 -44.22 2.87
C TRP A 19 10.39 -42.85 2.99
N GLU A 20 10.36 -42.23 4.16
CA GLU A 20 11.03 -40.94 4.35
C GLU A 20 12.56 -41.07 4.37
N ARG A 21 13.12 -42.12 4.98
CA ARG A 21 14.57 -42.40 4.85
C ARG A 21 14.99 -42.52 3.39
N TYR A 22 14.20 -43.21 2.56
CA TYR A 22 14.41 -43.29 1.11
C TYR A 22 14.33 -41.91 0.43
N LEU A 23 13.36 -41.07 0.80
CA LEU A 23 13.25 -39.71 0.24
C LEU A 23 14.41 -38.80 0.66
N ILE A 24 14.89 -38.91 1.90
CA ILE A 24 16.07 -38.19 2.39
C ILE A 24 17.28 -38.56 1.54
N ILE A 25 17.58 -39.86 1.38
CA ILE A 25 18.72 -40.32 0.57
C ILE A 25 18.58 -39.86 -0.89
N LYS A 26 17.35 -39.90 -1.44
CA LYS A 26 17.10 -39.38 -2.79
C LYS A 26 17.33 -37.87 -2.90
N ARG A 27 16.95 -37.08 -1.89
CA ARG A 27 17.21 -35.65 -1.87
C ARG A 27 18.70 -35.35 -1.76
N VAL A 28 19.42 -36.08 -0.91
CA VAL A 28 20.88 -35.99 -0.80
C VAL A 28 21.55 -36.24 -2.15
N ALA A 29 21.13 -37.29 -2.86
CA ALA A 29 21.67 -37.57 -4.18
C ALA A 29 21.39 -36.43 -5.18
N ASN A 30 20.17 -35.89 -5.19
CA ASN A 30 19.81 -34.74 -6.02
C ASN A 30 20.65 -33.49 -5.67
N TYR A 31 20.87 -33.23 -4.38
CA TYR A 31 21.69 -32.13 -3.90
C TYR A 31 23.12 -32.17 -4.46
N PHE A 32 23.70 -33.37 -4.57
CA PHE A 32 25.03 -33.57 -5.18
C PHE A 32 24.99 -33.87 -6.69
N GLY A 33 23.83 -33.80 -7.35
CA GLY A 33 23.70 -34.11 -8.77
C GLY A 33 24.03 -35.56 -9.14
N LYS A 34 23.84 -36.52 -8.23
CA LYS A 34 24.16 -37.95 -8.42
C LYS A 34 22.92 -38.74 -8.82
N GLU A 35 23.07 -39.61 -9.82
CA GLU A 35 22.05 -40.62 -10.12
C GLU A 35 22.07 -41.75 -9.08
N ILE A 36 20.89 -42.31 -8.81
CA ILE A 36 20.73 -43.40 -7.84
C ILE A 36 20.02 -44.60 -8.45
N ASP A 37 20.44 -45.80 -7.99
CA ASP A 37 19.68 -47.02 -8.19
C ASP A 37 18.53 -47.05 -7.17
N ASP A 38 17.36 -46.72 -7.69
CA ASP A 38 16.11 -46.57 -6.97
C ASP A 38 15.76 -47.81 -6.10
N GLU A 39 16.07 -49.03 -6.57
CA GLU A 39 15.77 -50.27 -5.84
C GLU A 39 16.79 -50.52 -4.72
N LYS A 40 18.09 -50.30 -4.98
CA LYS A 40 19.13 -50.42 -3.94
C LYS A 40 18.93 -49.42 -2.80
N VAL A 41 18.59 -48.17 -3.12
CA VAL A 41 18.31 -47.15 -2.11
C VAL A 41 17.09 -47.53 -1.29
N TRP A 42 16.04 -48.07 -1.93
CA TRP A 42 14.86 -48.54 -1.21
C TRP A 42 15.13 -49.71 -0.25
N GLN A 43 15.98 -50.66 -0.62
CA GLN A 43 16.37 -51.74 0.28
C GLN A 43 17.20 -51.21 1.46
N SER A 44 18.14 -50.32 1.20
CA SER A 44 18.96 -49.68 2.24
C SER A 44 18.11 -48.87 3.22
N ALA A 45 17.12 -48.12 2.72
CA ALA A 45 16.22 -47.31 3.54
C ALA A 45 15.33 -48.12 4.50
N LYS A 46 15.09 -49.41 4.21
CA LYS A 46 14.35 -50.29 5.12
C LYS A 46 15.18 -50.77 6.29
N THR A 47 16.49 -50.90 6.10
CA THR A 47 17.39 -51.53 7.07
C THR A 47 18.18 -50.51 7.87
N ILE A 48 18.49 -49.35 7.28
CA ILE A 48 19.28 -48.30 7.93
C ILE A 48 18.59 -47.80 9.20
N THR A 49 19.34 -47.67 10.30
CA THR A 49 18.84 -47.11 11.56
C THR A 49 18.84 -45.57 11.53
N ASP A 50 18.23 -44.95 12.54
CA ASP A 50 18.20 -43.48 12.62
C ASP A 50 19.61 -42.93 12.94
N GLU A 51 20.39 -43.64 13.74
CA GLU A 51 21.79 -43.31 14.07
C GLU A 51 22.71 -43.46 12.86
N GLU A 52 22.56 -44.54 12.08
CA GLU A 52 23.32 -44.75 10.85
C GLU A 52 23.01 -43.67 9.80
N LEU A 53 21.74 -43.27 9.69
CA LEU A 53 21.33 -42.19 8.80
C LEU A 53 21.87 -40.84 9.25
N SER A 54 21.85 -40.55 10.57
CA SER A 54 22.44 -39.31 11.11
C SER A 54 23.93 -39.23 10.78
N LYS A 55 24.68 -40.31 11.05
CA LYS A 55 26.10 -40.37 10.76
C LYS A 55 26.39 -40.22 9.27
N PHE A 56 25.59 -40.83 8.41
CA PHE A 56 25.70 -40.68 6.96
C PHE A 56 25.53 -39.22 6.50
N LEU A 57 24.59 -38.47 7.09
CA LEU A 57 24.39 -37.06 6.76
C LEU A 57 25.53 -36.18 7.28
N GLU A 58 26.03 -36.45 8.48
CA GLU A 58 27.21 -35.78 9.06
C GLU A 58 28.47 -35.98 8.22
N GLU A 59 28.73 -37.21 7.75
CA GLU A 59 29.90 -37.53 6.91
C GLU A 59 29.86 -36.80 5.54
N LEU A 60 28.67 -36.47 5.04
CA LEU A 60 28.51 -35.76 3.77
C LEU A 60 28.72 -34.25 3.87
N GLY A 61 28.61 -33.67 5.06
CA GLY A 61 28.77 -32.23 5.27
C GLY A 61 27.80 -31.39 4.44
N LEU A 62 26.49 -31.67 4.54
CA LEU A 62 25.46 -30.91 3.86
C LEU A 62 25.41 -29.46 4.36
N GLY A 63 25.35 -28.51 3.43
CA GLY A 63 25.23 -27.08 3.74
C GLY A 63 23.88 -26.72 4.36
N GLU A 64 23.81 -25.58 5.05
CA GLU A 64 22.63 -25.14 5.82
C GLU A 64 21.34 -25.04 4.98
N ASP A 65 21.48 -24.80 3.67
CA ASP A 65 20.37 -24.74 2.72
C ASP A 65 19.69 -26.09 2.46
N PHE A 66 20.25 -27.22 2.91
CA PHE A 66 19.61 -28.53 2.76
C PHE A 66 18.44 -28.66 3.74
N LEU A 67 17.24 -28.97 3.22
CA LEU A 67 16.03 -29.13 4.04
C LEU A 67 15.21 -30.36 3.63
N PHE A 68 14.73 -31.07 4.64
CA PHE A 68 13.73 -32.12 4.51
C PHE A 68 12.70 -32.01 5.64
N CYS A 69 11.42 -31.97 5.31
CA CYS A 69 10.32 -31.77 6.25
C CYS A 69 9.27 -32.90 6.16
N GLY A 70 9.61 -34.07 6.70
CA GLY A 70 8.75 -35.25 6.70
C GLY A 70 7.74 -35.29 7.85
N ARG A 71 6.96 -36.37 7.87
CA ARG A 71 6.03 -36.72 8.96
C ARG A 71 6.75 -37.38 10.13
N TYR A 72 7.90 -38.01 9.89
CA TYR A 72 8.68 -38.70 10.91
C TYR A 72 10.09 -38.15 11.07
N TYR A 73 10.62 -37.46 10.06
CA TYR A 73 11.97 -36.92 10.09
C TYR A 73 12.02 -35.47 9.61
N THR A 74 12.89 -34.70 10.23
CA THR A 74 13.29 -33.37 9.79
C THR A 74 14.79 -33.35 9.62
N VAL A 75 15.27 -32.83 8.49
CA VAL A 75 16.71 -32.64 8.24
C VAL A 75 16.94 -31.19 7.91
N ARG A 76 17.86 -30.53 8.61
CA ARG A 76 18.34 -29.19 8.27
C ARG A 76 19.87 -29.21 8.25
N GLY A 77 20.45 -28.87 7.10
CA GLY A 77 21.86 -29.15 6.84
C GLY A 77 22.17 -30.64 7.03
N SER A 78 23.11 -30.93 7.92
CA SER A 78 23.50 -32.30 8.27
C SER A 78 22.76 -32.85 9.51
N GLU A 79 21.98 -32.02 10.21
CA GLU A 79 21.30 -32.41 11.45
C GLU A 79 20.00 -33.17 11.13
N LEU A 80 19.92 -34.43 11.56
CA LEU A 80 18.71 -35.26 11.50
C LEU A 80 17.99 -35.25 12.83
N LYS A 81 16.70 -34.91 12.80
CA LYS A 81 15.78 -35.08 13.93
C LYS A 81 14.71 -36.11 13.58
N ALA A 82 14.54 -37.12 14.44
CA ALA A 82 13.52 -38.17 14.29
C ALA A 82 12.13 -37.68 14.73
N GLU A 83 11.75 -36.48 14.30
CA GLU A 83 10.47 -35.82 14.56
C GLU A 83 9.87 -35.29 13.26
N GLY A 84 8.53 -35.30 13.18
CA GLY A 84 7.82 -34.72 12.05
C GLY A 84 7.72 -33.20 12.16
N SER A 85 7.80 -32.53 11.02
CA SER A 85 7.73 -31.06 10.94
C SER A 85 6.51 -30.55 10.18
N TRP A 86 5.53 -31.41 9.87
CA TRP A 86 4.31 -31.00 9.16
C TRP A 86 3.54 -29.88 9.87
N TYR A 87 3.43 -29.94 11.19
CA TYR A 87 2.80 -28.86 11.96
C TYR A 87 3.54 -27.52 11.81
N SER A 88 4.87 -27.55 11.87
CA SER A 88 5.71 -26.36 11.67
C SER A 88 5.60 -25.83 10.24
N VAL A 89 5.52 -26.72 9.24
CA VAL A 89 5.28 -26.34 7.84
C VAL A 89 3.91 -25.66 7.69
N GLU A 90 2.85 -26.21 8.28
CA GLU A 90 1.53 -25.58 8.27
C GLU A 90 1.53 -24.21 8.94
N SER A 91 2.23 -24.07 10.09
CA SER A 91 2.45 -22.77 10.76
C SER A 91 3.16 -21.79 9.84
N ALA A 92 4.23 -22.22 9.18
CA ALA A 92 4.98 -21.39 8.23
C ALA A 92 4.13 -20.93 7.05
N VAL A 93 3.22 -21.75 6.53
CA VAL A 93 2.26 -21.33 5.48
C VAL A 93 1.31 -20.26 6.02
N ARG A 94 0.79 -20.43 7.25
CA ARG A 94 -0.10 -19.44 7.88
C ARG A 94 0.61 -18.13 8.18
N GLU A 95 1.85 -18.17 8.66
CA GLU A 95 2.70 -16.99 8.87
C GLU A 95 3.00 -16.28 7.54
N THR A 96 3.27 -17.06 6.49
CA THR A 96 3.44 -16.52 5.13
C THR A 96 2.18 -15.83 4.65
N ALA A 97 0.99 -16.40 4.86
CA ALA A 97 -0.28 -15.77 4.54
C ALA A 97 -0.53 -14.52 5.39
N HIS A 98 -0.15 -14.54 6.66
CA HIS A 98 -0.32 -13.38 7.54
C HIS A 98 0.52 -12.19 7.05
N LEU A 99 1.79 -12.41 6.73
CA LEU A 99 2.74 -11.36 6.37
C LEU A 99 2.63 -10.92 4.90
N TRP A 100 2.57 -11.89 3.98
CA TRP A 100 2.66 -11.67 2.53
C TRP A 100 1.30 -11.78 1.81
N ARG A 101 0.23 -12.07 2.56
CA ARG A 101 -1.15 -12.13 2.07
C ARG A 101 -1.38 -13.11 0.93
N GLU A 102 -2.47 -12.91 0.20
CA GLU A 102 -2.83 -13.71 -0.98
C GLU A 102 -1.71 -13.73 -2.02
N ALA A 103 -0.99 -12.63 -2.21
CA ALA A 103 0.12 -12.54 -3.16
C ALA A 103 1.26 -13.51 -2.80
N GLY A 104 1.64 -13.60 -1.51
CA GLY A 104 2.62 -14.57 -1.03
C GLY A 104 2.14 -16.02 -1.19
N LEU A 105 0.86 -16.30 -0.94
CA LEU A 105 0.31 -17.64 -1.15
C LEU A 105 0.29 -18.05 -2.62
N LYS A 106 -0.07 -17.14 -3.54
CA LYS A 106 0.03 -17.38 -4.99
C LYS A 106 1.46 -17.62 -5.42
N ALA A 107 2.41 -16.84 -4.88
CA ALA A 107 3.82 -17.05 -5.17
C ALA A 107 4.32 -18.42 -4.68
N LEU A 108 3.89 -18.84 -3.49
CA LEU A 108 4.19 -20.19 -2.98
C LEU A 108 3.54 -21.27 -3.86
N ASP A 109 2.30 -21.09 -4.32
CA ASP A 109 1.61 -22.03 -5.19
C ASP A 109 2.32 -22.23 -6.54
N VAL A 110 2.83 -21.13 -7.12
CA VAL A 110 3.69 -21.15 -8.32
C VAL A 110 4.95 -21.98 -8.08
N LEU A 111 5.62 -21.79 -6.93
CA LEU A 111 6.84 -22.53 -6.59
C LEU A 111 6.55 -24.02 -6.41
N ILE A 112 5.53 -24.40 -5.63
CA ILE A 112 5.22 -25.81 -5.39
C ILE A 112 4.66 -26.52 -6.63
N SER A 113 4.23 -25.79 -7.64
CA SER A 113 3.83 -26.35 -8.93
C SER A 113 5.03 -26.73 -9.82
N ALA A 114 6.23 -26.21 -9.54
CA ALA A 114 7.46 -26.53 -10.27
C ALA A 114 8.19 -27.74 -9.68
N LYS A 115 8.22 -28.86 -10.42
CA LYS A 115 8.84 -30.12 -9.96
C LYS A 115 10.35 -30.03 -9.81
N ASP A 116 11.03 -29.41 -10.77
CA ASP A 116 12.49 -29.41 -10.88
C ASP A 116 13.16 -28.19 -10.22
N GLY A 117 12.39 -27.45 -9.40
CA GLY A 117 12.78 -26.14 -8.88
C GLY A 117 12.75 -25.04 -9.94
N LEU A 118 13.05 -23.82 -9.52
CA LEU A 118 13.09 -22.63 -10.38
C LEU A 118 14.33 -21.81 -10.06
N THR A 119 15.01 -21.31 -11.07
CA THR A 119 15.92 -20.18 -10.89
C THR A 119 15.11 -18.93 -10.49
N GLU A 120 15.76 -17.93 -9.87
CA GLU A 120 15.07 -16.68 -9.51
C GLU A 120 14.44 -16.00 -10.73
N ARG A 121 15.09 -16.06 -11.91
CA ARG A 121 14.56 -15.50 -13.16
C ARG A 121 13.31 -16.24 -13.65
N GLU A 122 13.31 -17.56 -13.59
CA GLU A 122 12.13 -18.35 -13.97
C GLU A 122 10.98 -18.13 -12.98
N PHE A 123 11.31 -18.00 -11.69
CA PHE A 123 10.31 -17.72 -10.67
C PHE A 123 9.67 -16.34 -10.89
N GLU A 124 10.49 -15.29 -11.08
CA GLU A 124 10.02 -13.95 -11.44
C GLU A 124 9.13 -13.95 -12.69
N ALA A 125 9.55 -14.65 -13.75
CA ALA A 125 8.78 -14.75 -14.99
C ALA A 125 7.40 -15.38 -14.76
N LYS A 126 7.30 -16.43 -13.93
CA LYS A 126 6.01 -17.05 -13.59
C LYS A 126 5.15 -16.19 -12.69
N LEU A 127 5.73 -15.50 -11.70
CA LEU A 127 5.00 -14.57 -10.84
C LEU A 127 4.37 -13.42 -11.64
N LYS A 128 5.08 -12.92 -12.65
CA LYS A 128 4.59 -11.87 -13.54
C LYS A 128 3.33 -12.29 -14.30
N VAL A 129 3.20 -13.56 -14.69
CA VAL A 129 2.00 -14.10 -15.36
C VAL A 129 0.79 -14.09 -14.40
N GLU A 130 1.03 -14.34 -13.11
CA GLU A 130 0.00 -14.33 -12.06
C GLU A 130 -0.29 -12.92 -11.48
N GLY A 131 0.35 -11.87 -12.00
CA GLY A 131 0.21 -10.51 -11.49
C GLY A 131 0.82 -10.30 -10.10
N VAL A 132 1.75 -11.16 -9.69
CA VAL A 132 2.44 -11.10 -8.39
C VAL A 132 3.81 -10.46 -8.57
N PRO A 133 4.19 -9.46 -7.75
CA PRO A 133 5.52 -8.86 -7.85
C PRO A 133 6.58 -9.83 -7.33
N TYR A 134 7.70 -9.90 -8.03
CA TYR A 134 8.86 -10.63 -7.53
C TYR A 134 9.51 -9.88 -6.36
N SER A 135 9.95 -10.64 -5.35
CA SER A 135 10.63 -10.13 -4.17
C SER A 135 11.72 -11.09 -3.73
N LYS A 136 12.96 -10.59 -3.68
CA LYS A 136 14.09 -11.29 -3.06
C LYS A 136 13.83 -11.58 -1.58
N GLU A 137 13.12 -10.68 -0.92
CA GLU A 137 12.90 -10.73 0.51
C GLU A 137 11.87 -11.82 0.83
N PHE A 138 10.91 -12.04 -0.08
CA PHE A 138 9.99 -13.17 -0.04
C PHE A 138 10.69 -14.51 -0.30
N VAL A 139 11.61 -14.58 -1.27
CA VAL A 139 12.40 -15.80 -1.50
C VAL A 139 13.20 -16.16 -0.26
N ARG A 140 13.88 -15.18 0.36
CA ARG A 140 14.61 -15.38 1.61
C ARG A 140 13.69 -15.86 2.73
N TRP A 141 12.53 -15.23 2.88
CA TRP A 141 11.51 -15.64 3.85
C TRP A 141 11.16 -17.13 3.68
N LEU A 142 10.85 -17.58 2.46
CA LEU A 142 10.52 -18.99 2.20
C LEU A 142 11.62 -19.97 2.62
N LEU A 143 12.89 -19.59 2.45
CA LEU A 143 14.04 -20.39 2.87
C LEU A 143 14.15 -20.41 4.40
N GLU A 144 14.04 -19.25 5.05
CA GLU A 144 14.16 -19.08 6.51
C GLU A 144 13.07 -19.84 7.27
N VAL A 145 11.81 -19.71 6.85
CA VAL A 145 10.67 -20.40 7.48
C VAL A 145 10.55 -21.87 7.07
N GLY A 146 11.44 -22.35 6.18
CA GLY A 146 11.50 -23.74 5.77
C GLY A 146 10.32 -24.20 4.92
N LEU A 147 9.86 -23.36 3.99
CA LEU A 147 8.88 -23.71 2.95
C LEU A 147 9.52 -24.01 1.59
N ALA A 148 10.78 -23.62 1.43
CA ALA A 148 11.60 -23.91 0.26
C ALA A 148 13.03 -24.21 0.70
N TYR A 149 13.81 -24.76 -0.22
CA TYR A 149 15.25 -24.93 -0.05
C TYR A 149 15.98 -24.56 -1.33
N ARG A 150 17.29 -24.35 -1.24
CA ARG A 150 18.13 -23.97 -2.37
C ARG A 150 19.09 -25.10 -2.71
N LEU A 151 19.16 -25.46 -3.99
CA LEU A 151 20.18 -26.37 -4.51
C LEU A 151 21.51 -25.62 -4.72
N PRO A 152 22.66 -26.31 -4.75
CA PRO A 152 23.97 -25.69 -4.99
C PRO A 152 24.07 -24.92 -6.31
N ASP A 153 23.23 -25.25 -7.30
CA ASP A 153 23.13 -24.55 -8.59
C ASP A 153 22.27 -23.26 -8.52
N GLY A 154 21.74 -22.93 -7.34
CA GLY A 154 20.95 -21.72 -7.08
C GLY A 154 19.44 -21.87 -7.30
N ARG A 155 18.94 -23.03 -7.76
CA ARG A 155 17.49 -23.24 -7.92
C ARG A 155 16.78 -23.30 -6.57
N ILE A 156 15.61 -22.67 -6.50
CA ILE A 156 14.69 -22.71 -5.37
C ILE A 156 13.72 -23.87 -5.61
N CYS A 157 13.65 -24.79 -4.64
CA CYS A 157 12.92 -26.04 -4.77
C CYS A 157 11.81 -26.17 -3.72
N ARG A 158 10.74 -26.84 -4.15
CA ARG A 158 9.61 -27.22 -3.29
C ARG A 158 9.94 -28.40 -2.38
N LEU A 159 9.27 -28.48 -1.25
CA LEU A 159 9.32 -29.64 -0.34
C LEU A 159 8.37 -30.76 -0.81
N GLU A 160 8.87 -31.68 -1.63
CA GLU A 160 8.06 -32.77 -2.22
C GLU A 160 7.26 -33.58 -1.18
N GLU A 161 7.88 -33.88 -0.05
CA GLU A 161 7.35 -34.65 1.07
C GLU A 161 6.29 -33.90 1.88
N ALA A 162 6.33 -32.57 1.85
CA ALA A 162 5.41 -31.68 2.56
C ALA A 162 4.37 -31.03 1.63
N LEU A 163 4.28 -31.45 0.37
CA LEU A 163 3.30 -30.89 -0.57
C LEU A 163 1.85 -31.02 -0.10
N LYS A 164 1.53 -32.12 0.59
CA LYS A 164 0.16 -32.35 1.06
C LYS A 164 -0.27 -31.31 2.11
N PRO A 165 0.45 -31.14 3.24
CA PRO A 165 0.08 -30.10 4.22
C PRO A 165 0.15 -28.69 3.60
N ILE A 166 1.17 -28.39 2.78
CA ILE A 166 1.29 -27.07 2.14
C ILE A 166 0.08 -26.76 1.26
N LYS A 167 -0.30 -27.66 0.34
CA LYS A 167 -1.45 -27.44 -0.55
C LYS A 167 -2.76 -27.32 0.21
N SER A 168 -2.96 -28.16 1.23
CA SER A 168 -4.16 -28.10 2.07
C SER A 168 -4.32 -26.73 2.72
N CYS A 169 -3.24 -26.18 3.30
CA CYS A 169 -3.27 -24.85 3.91
C CYS A 169 -3.44 -23.73 2.88
N ILE A 170 -2.78 -23.81 1.73
CA ILE A 170 -2.95 -22.82 0.65
C ILE A 170 -4.41 -22.80 0.18
N GLU A 171 -5.02 -23.96 -0.07
CA GLU A 171 -6.41 -24.06 -0.52
C GLU A 171 -7.39 -23.48 0.50
N GLU A 172 -7.20 -23.79 1.79
CA GLU A 172 -7.98 -23.24 2.91
C GLU A 172 -7.89 -21.70 2.92
N LEU A 173 -6.67 -21.15 2.98
CA LEU A 173 -6.44 -19.71 3.14
C LEU A 173 -6.83 -18.91 1.88
N LEU A 174 -6.54 -19.43 0.67
CA LEU A 174 -7.00 -18.79 -0.56
C LEU A 174 -8.53 -18.76 -0.67
N SER A 175 -9.23 -19.74 -0.07
CA SER A 175 -10.70 -19.72 -0.03
C SER A 175 -11.26 -18.58 0.83
N GLU A 176 -10.52 -18.14 1.85
CA GLU A 176 -10.88 -16.98 2.67
C GLU A 176 -10.68 -15.70 1.88
N TYR A 177 -9.52 -15.52 1.23
CA TYR A 177 -9.24 -14.36 0.38
C TYR A 177 -10.21 -14.24 -0.80
N LYS A 178 -10.77 -15.35 -1.32
CA LYS A 178 -11.81 -15.30 -2.36
C LYS A 178 -13.05 -14.50 -1.93
N ARG A 179 -13.34 -14.42 -0.63
CA ARG A 179 -14.48 -13.65 -0.09
C ARG A 179 -14.22 -12.15 0.00
N PHE A 180 -12.97 -11.72 -0.17
CA PHE A 180 -12.60 -10.33 -0.05
C PHE A 180 -13.13 -9.51 -1.23
N ASP A 181 -13.35 -8.23 -0.97
CA ASP A 181 -13.74 -7.25 -1.97
C ASP A 181 -12.69 -7.16 -3.10
N SER A 182 -13.12 -6.85 -4.33
CA SER A 182 -12.21 -6.71 -5.47
C SER A 182 -11.16 -5.62 -5.25
N ALA A 183 -11.50 -4.51 -4.59
CA ALA A 183 -10.55 -3.46 -4.27
C ALA A 183 -9.46 -3.95 -3.28
N ALA A 184 -9.81 -4.79 -2.31
CA ALA A 184 -8.85 -5.40 -1.40
C ALA A 184 -7.92 -6.38 -2.11
N LYS A 185 -8.44 -7.17 -3.06
CA LYS A 185 -7.62 -8.11 -3.85
C LYS A 185 -6.60 -7.40 -4.74
N LEU A 186 -6.99 -6.29 -5.35
CA LEU A 186 -6.10 -5.45 -6.17
C LEU A 186 -4.96 -4.82 -5.35
N GLU A 187 -5.13 -4.74 -4.04
CA GLU A 187 -4.14 -4.18 -3.12
C GLU A 187 -3.04 -5.20 -2.72
N MET A 188 -3.29 -6.51 -2.88
CA MET A 188 -2.37 -7.56 -2.42
C MET A 188 -0.96 -7.47 -3.03
N PRO A 189 -0.78 -7.17 -4.34
CA PRO A 189 0.54 -6.89 -4.91
C PRO A 189 1.26 -5.72 -4.25
N GLU A 190 0.53 -4.65 -3.93
CA GLU A 190 1.10 -3.44 -3.32
C GLU A 190 1.53 -3.71 -1.88
N ILE A 191 0.75 -4.49 -1.11
CA ILE A 191 1.14 -4.96 0.22
C ILE A 191 2.42 -5.79 0.14
N MET A 192 2.52 -6.72 -0.80
CA MET A 192 3.73 -7.53 -0.98
C MET A 192 4.95 -6.67 -1.34
N ARG A 193 4.79 -5.65 -2.20
CA ARG A 193 5.86 -4.69 -2.53
C ARG A 193 6.33 -3.91 -1.30
N MET A 194 5.38 -3.37 -0.55
CA MET A 194 5.57 -2.62 0.69
C MET A 194 6.26 -3.45 1.77
N GLU A 195 5.78 -4.67 2.02
CA GLU A 195 6.39 -5.58 2.99
C GLU A 195 7.80 -6.00 2.56
N SER A 196 8.04 -6.21 1.27
CA SER A 196 9.39 -6.47 0.75
C SER A 196 10.35 -5.32 1.06
N GLU A 197 9.90 -4.08 0.85
CA GLU A 197 10.67 -2.89 1.14
C GLU A 197 10.99 -2.79 2.64
N PHE A 198 9.99 -3.04 3.51
CA PHE A 198 10.17 -3.03 4.95
C PHE A 198 11.17 -4.09 5.42
N GLN A 199 11.02 -5.34 4.95
CA GLN A 199 11.90 -6.45 5.33
C GLN A 199 13.34 -6.24 4.88
N ARG A 200 13.56 -5.53 3.76
CA ARG A 200 14.90 -5.17 3.29
C ARG A 200 15.58 -4.19 4.25
N HIS A 201 14.90 -3.09 4.58
CA HIS A 201 15.45 -2.06 5.47
C HIS A 201 15.60 -2.57 6.90
N LEU A 202 14.66 -3.38 7.39
CA LEU A 202 14.76 -3.99 8.70
C LEU A 202 16.01 -4.88 8.80
N ARG A 203 16.27 -5.71 7.78
CA ARG A 203 17.48 -6.54 7.74
C ARG A 203 18.75 -5.72 7.66
N GLU A 204 18.80 -4.69 6.83
CA GLU A 204 19.95 -3.78 6.79
C GLU A 204 20.24 -3.19 8.18
N VAL A 205 19.20 -2.80 8.91
CA VAL A 205 19.35 -2.30 10.28
C VAL A 205 19.86 -3.39 11.23
N LEU A 206 19.30 -4.59 11.18
CA LEU A 206 19.66 -5.67 12.12
C LEU A 206 21.04 -6.27 11.84
N ASP A 207 21.41 -6.42 10.57
CA ASP A 207 22.62 -7.16 10.17
C ASP A 207 23.84 -6.24 10.03
N VAL A 208 23.64 -4.95 9.72
CA VAL A 208 24.73 -4.03 9.37
C VAL A 208 24.82 -2.84 10.32
N ARG A 209 23.67 -2.29 10.74
CA ARG A 209 23.62 -0.99 11.45
C ARG A 209 23.12 -1.09 12.89
N PHE A 210 23.07 -2.29 13.46
CA PHE A 210 22.40 -2.52 14.73
C PHE A 210 23.03 -1.71 15.86
N GLU A 211 24.36 -1.76 15.99
CA GLU A 211 25.10 -1.03 17.02
C GLU A 211 24.97 0.48 16.84
N GLU A 212 25.05 0.99 15.61
CA GLU A 212 24.87 2.41 15.28
C GLU A 212 23.48 2.89 15.71
N VAL A 213 22.43 2.15 15.34
CA VAL A 213 21.04 2.49 15.64
C VAL A 213 20.76 2.38 17.14
N ALA A 214 21.31 1.37 17.82
CA ALA A 214 21.19 1.22 19.26
C ALA A 214 21.83 2.39 20.01
N GLU A 215 23.02 2.83 19.58
CA GLU A 215 23.71 3.97 20.19
C GLU A 215 23.01 5.29 19.88
N PHE A 216 22.53 5.47 18.65
CA PHE A 216 21.67 6.60 18.30
C PHE A 216 20.45 6.68 19.23
N GLY A 217 19.78 5.55 19.47
CA GLY A 217 18.62 5.47 20.37
C GLY A 217 18.92 5.90 21.81
N LYS A 218 20.09 5.53 22.36
CA LYS A 218 20.49 5.95 23.72
C LYS A 218 20.71 7.45 23.84
N THR A 219 21.22 8.07 22.77
CA THR A 219 21.53 9.49 22.78
C THR A 219 20.39 10.35 22.20
N PHE A 220 19.30 9.75 21.74
CA PHE A 220 18.18 10.43 21.10
C PHE A 220 17.40 11.30 22.10
N SER A 221 16.92 12.46 21.64
CA SER A 221 16.10 13.36 22.44
C SER A 221 15.16 14.18 21.57
N ALA A 222 14.10 14.74 22.17
CA ALA A 222 13.19 15.65 21.47
C ALA A 222 13.92 16.87 20.88
N ALA A 223 14.97 17.36 21.56
CA ALA A 223 15.81 18.45 21.08
C ALA A 223 16.57 18.06 19.80
N LYS A 224 17.21 16.88 19.77
CA LYS A 224 17.90 16.37 18.58
C LYS A 224 16.94 16.16 17.40
N LEU A 225 15.72 15.69 17.68
CA LEU A 225 14.68 15.56 16.66
C LEU A 225 14.31 16.93 16.08
N ALA A 226 14.01 17.92 16.94
CA ALA A 226 13.63 19.26 16.51
C ALA A 226 14.76 19.95 15.70
N GLU A 227 16.02 19.80 16.15
CA GLU A 227 17.20 20.31 15.44
C GLU A 227 17.30 19.70 14.03
N ARG A 228 17.22 18.38 13.92
CA ARG A 228 17.24 17.68 12.62
C ARG A 228 16.13 18.16 11.70
N LEU A 229 14.89 18.25 12.19
CA LEU A 229 13.76 18.70 11.39
C LEU A 229 13.93 20.15 10.94
N SER A 230 14.38 21.03 11.84
CA SER A 230 14.64 22.44 11.51
C SER A 230 15.78 22.60 10.51
N SER A 231 16.82 21.75 10.55
CA SER A 231 17.92 21.82 9.58
C SER A 231 17.51 21.31 8.20
N THR A 232 16.63 20.31 8.12
CA THR A 232 16.20 19.70 6.86
C THR A 232 15.09 20.48 6.17
N PHE A 233 14.09 20.95 6.92
CA PHE A 233 12.87 21.56 6.35
C PHE A 233 12.75 23.07 6.62
N GLY A 234 13.69 23.65 7.38
CA GLY A 234 13.68 25.06 7.75
C GLY A 234 12.73 25.39 8.89
N ARG A 235 12.90 26.59 9.46
CA ARG A 235 12.19 27.05 10.67
C ARG A 235 10.68 27.21 10.51
N LEU A 236 10.18 27.31 9.28
CA LEU A 236 8.75 27.50 9.01
C LEU A 236 7.99 26.17 8.94
N LEU A 237 8.58 25.13 8.36
CA LEU A 237 7.90 23.85 8.10
C LEU A 237 8.17 22.78 9.16
N TYR A 238 9.24 22.92 9.95
CA TYR A 238 9.63 21.86 10.90
C TYR A 238 8.55 21.56 11.95
N TYR A 239 7.75 22.56 12.34
CA TYR A 239 6.70 22.37 13.35
C TYR A 239 5.56 21.50 12.83
N ASP A 240 5.13 21.73 11.58
CA ASP A 240 4.11 20.90 10.92
C ASP A 240 4.58 19.42 10.84
N ILE A 241 5.87 19.21 10.55
CA ILE A 241 6.47 17.88 10.43
C ILE A 241 6.66 17.21 11.79
N LEU A 242 7.08 17.97 12.80
CA LEU A 242 7.19 17.49 14.18
C LEU A 242 5.84 17.05 14.72
N LEU A 243 4.78 17.81 14.43
CA LEU A 243 3.42 17.46 14.79
C LEU A 243 3.00 16.13 14.15
N ALA A 244 3.28 15.92 12.87
CA ALA A 244 3.00 14.67 12.18
C ALA A 244 3.73 13.47 12.80
N ILE A 245 5.01 13.63 13.15
CA ILE A 245 5.78 12.57 13.84
C ILE A 245 5.23 12.29 15.23
N ALA A 246 4.91 13.32 16.01
CA ALA A 246 4.32 13.18 17.33
C ALA A 246 2.96 12.46 17.29
N GLN A 247 2.14 12.77 16.28
CA GLN A 247 0.89 12.05 16.01
C GLN A 247 1.18 10.58 15.68
N GLN A 248 2.10 10.28 14.77
CA GLN A 248 2.46 8.91 14.40
C GLN A 248 2.86 8.07 15.62
N TYR A 249 3.69 8.61 16.52
CA TYR A 249 4.05 7.92 17.76
C TYR A 249 2.87 7.72 18.71
N SER A 250 1.94 8.69 18.76
CA SER A 250 0.75 8.63 19.61
C SER A 250 -0.27 7.59 19.14
N ILE A 251 -0.28 7.24 17.85
CA ILE A 251 -1.24 6.31 17.24
C ILE A 251 -0.69 4.89 17.01
N ALA A 252 0.59 4.64 17.31
CA ALA A 252 1.30 3.42 16.92
C ALA A 252 0.94 2.12 17.67
N ASP A 253 0.03 2.15 18.65
CA ASP A 253 -0.24 1.06 19.61
C ASP A 253 1.05 0.44 20.18
N ALA A 254 2.06 1.29 20.43
CA ALA A 254 3.38 0.86 20.85
C ALA A 254 3.40 0.72 22.38
N PRO A 255 3.89 -0.42 22.93
CA PRO A 255 4.07 -0.55 24.36
C PRO A 255 5.16 0.42 24.85
N VAL A 256 4.82 1.23 25.85
CA VAL A 256 5.77 2.06 26.58
C VAL A 256 6.34 1.23 27.71
N ILE A 257 7.65 0.98 27.67
CA ILE A 257 8.35 0.13 28.66
C ILE A 257 9.02 1.03 29.69
N SER A 258 8.77 0.78 30.97
CA SER A 258 9.47 1.46 32.05
C SER A 258 10.93 1.03 32.09
N ALA A 259 11.85 2.00 32.01
CA ALA A 259 13.29 1.74 32.12
C ALA A 259 13.67 1.11 33.47
N THR A 260 12.95 1.42 34.55
CA THR A 260 13.23 0.91 35.90
C THR A 260 12.74 -0.53 36.10
N THR A 261 11.60 -0.88 35.51
CA THR A 261 10.93 -2.18 35.80
C THR A 261 10.97 -3.16 34.63
N GLY A 262 11.31 -2.70 33.42
CA GLY A 262 11.26 -3.49 32.19
C GLY A 262 9.84 -3.90 31.78
N ARG A 263 8.80 -3.41 32.46
CA ARG A 263 7.40 -3.75 32.19
C ARG A 263 6.73 -2.70 31.32
N VAL A 264 5.74 -3.14 30.55
CA VAL A 264 4.85 -2.24 29.80
C VAL A 264 3.99 -1.46 30.79
N THR A 265 4.12 -0.14 30.80
CA THR A 265 3.35 0.76 31.67
C THR A 265 2.09 1.28 31.03
N MET A 266 2.13 1.48 29.71
CA MET A 266 0.99 1.89 28.89
C MET A 266 1.24 1.51 27.44
N ARG A 267 0.26 1.73 26.57
CA ARG A 267 0.43 1.64 25.11
C ARG A 267 0.05 2.99 24.51
N THR A 268 0.74 3.41 23.45
CA THR A 268 0.40 4.64 22.74
C THR A 268 -0.81 4.39 21.83
N GLY A 269 -1.99 4.98 22.03
CA GLY A 269 -3.09 4.72 21.08
C GLY A 269 -4.33 5.59 21.20
N PHE A 270 -4.47 6.52 20.25
CA PHE A 270 -5.76 7.07 19.78
C PHE A 270 -5.71 7.04 18.25
N ASN A 271 -6.61 6.31 17.58
CA ASN A 271 -6.53 6.09 16.13
C ASN A 271 -7.12 7.27 15.35
N LEU A 272 -6.37 8.35 15.15
CA LEU A 272 -6.71 9.35 14.15
C LEU A 272 -5.46 10.01 13.58
N ALA A 273 -5.21 9.75 12.30
CA ALA A 273 -4.30 10.55 11.49
C ALA A 273 -4.99 11.88 11.16
N LEU A 274 -4.26 13.00 11.26
CA LEU A 274 -4.77 14.34 10.96
C LEU A 274 -3.79 15.09 10.04
N PHE A 275 -4.21 16.23 9.48
CA PHE A 275 -4.56 16.45 8.08
C PHE A 275 -3.88 17.72 7.59
N GLY A 276 -3.77 17.88 6.27
CA GLY A 276 -3.53 19.16 5.62
C GLY A 276 -4.52 19.36 4.47
N GLU A 277 -4.70 20.60 4.00
CA GLU A 277 -5.44 20.84 2.77
C GLU A 277 -4.75 20.13 1.58
N PRO A 278 -5.53 19.56 0.64
CA PRO A 278 -4.99 18.96 -0.58
C PRO A 278 -4.12 19.95 -1.34
N GLY A 279 -3.02 19.48 -1.94
CA GLY A 279 -2.21 20.30 -2.83
C GLY A 279 -1.36 21.39 -2.15
N THR A 280 -1.34 21.48 -0.82
CA THR A 280 -0.49 22.44 -0.12
C THR A 280 0.94 21.94 0.05
N GLY A 281 1.92 22.84 0.04
CA GLY A 281 3.33 22.52 0.26
C GLY A 281 3.60 21.79 1.59
N LYS A 282 2.71 21.95 2.58
CA LYS A 282 2.77 21.26 3.88
C LYS A 282 2.48 19.76 3.74
N SER A 283 1.39 19.40 3.07
CA SER A 283 0.99 18.00 2.84
C SER A 283 2.07 17.24 2.07
N PHE A 284 2.65 17.85 1.04
CA PHE A 284 3.76 17.26 0.28
C PHE A 284 5.03 17.12 1.12
N SER A 285 5.34 18.08 1.99
CA SER A 285 6.53 18.01 2.86
C SER A 285 6.42 16.90 3.91
N ILE A 286 5.23 16.69 4.48
CA ILE A 286 4.96 15.59 5.42
C ILE A 286 5.02 14.24 4.70
N ALA A 287 4.39 14.12 3.53
CA ALA A 287 4.45 12.89 2.74
C ALA A 287 5.90 12.55 2.32
N ALA A 288 6.67 13.53 1.85
CA ALA A 288 8.08 13.36 1.51
C ALA A 288 8.93 12.97 2.73
N MET A 289 8.62 13.48 3.92
CA MET A 289 9.29 13.07 5.16
C MET A 289 9.01 11.60 5.51
N ILE A 290 7.75 11.16 5.41
CA ILE A 290 7.35 9.80 5.80
C ILE A 290 7.81 8.77 4.76
N LEU A 291 7.59 9.07 3.48
CA LEU A 291 7.88 8.16 2.37
C LEU A 291 9.33 8.25 1.88
N GLY A 292 10.02 9.34 2.18
CA GLY A 292 11.24 9.73 1.49
C GLY A 292 10.95 10.40 0.13
N ASP A 293 11.95 11.14 -0.37
CA ASP A 293 11.98 11.70 -1.71
C ASP A 293 13.42 11.70 -2.23
N ASP A 294 13.76 10.67 -3.01
CA ASP A 294 15.09 10.49 -3.60
C ASP A 294 15.48 11.68 -4.49
N ARG A 295 14.52 12.30 -5.20
CA ARG A 295 14.79 13.44 -6.10
C ARG A 295 15.26 14.66 -5.33
N ARG A 296 14.83 14.78 -4.08
CA ARG A 296 15.21 15.86 -3.16
C ARG A 296 16.26 15.41 -2.14
N SER A 297 16.77 14.18 -2.24
CA SER A 297 17.70 13.58 -1.28
C SER A 297 17.18 13.62 0.17
N ILE A 298 15.87 13.44 0.33
CA ILE A 298 15.20 13.37 1.63
C ILE A 298 15.01 11.89 1.96
N PRO A 299 15.71 11.32 2.96
CA PRO A 299 15.48 9.96 3.38
C PRO A 299 14.13 9.82 4.07
N ALA A 300 13.50 8.65 3.93
CA ALA A 300 12.29 8.32 4.69
C ALA A 300 12.56 8.36 6.19
N HIS A 301 11.58 8.87 6.94
CA HIS A 301 11.63 8.84 8.40
C HIS A 301 11.26 7.47 8.95
N GLY A 302 12.16 6.88 9.73
CA GLY A 302 11.96 5.56 10.31
C GLY A 302 12.23 4.44 9.31
N LEU A 303 11.58 3.29 9.50
CA LEU A 303 11.67 2.16 8.58
C LEU A 303 10.60 2.31 7.47
N PRO A 304 10.99 2.46 6.20
CA PRO A 304 10.04 2.58 5.09
C PRO A 304 9.39 1.23 4.76
N GLY A 305 8.46 1.23 3.82
CA GLY A 305 7.75 0.02 3.35
C GLY A 305 6.43 -0.28 4.04
N ARG A 306 6.11 0.26 5.23
CA ARG A 306 4.77 0.11 5.87
C ARG A 306 3.96 1.39 5.89
N ASN A 307 4.07 2.18 4.82
CA ASN A 307 3.38 3.45 4.64
C ASN A 307 2.50 3.39 3.38
N ARG A 308 1.17 3.49 3.54
CA ARG A 308 0.22 3.50 2.43
C ARG A 308 -0.29 4.91 2.18
N TYR A 309 0.15 5.52 1.08
CA TYR A 309 -0.35 6.83 0.64
C TYR A 309 -1.78 6.72 0.07
N CYS A 310 -2.72 7.52 0.56
CA CYS A 310 -4.14 7.44 0.23
C CYS A 310 -4.67 8.65 -0.54
N GLY A 311 -3.80 9.50 -1.12
CA GLY A 311 -4.25 10.62 -1.95
C GLY A 311 -5.05 10.16 -3.17
N GLY A 312 -6.11 10.88 -3.51
CA GLY A 312 -7.06 10.52 -4.57
C GLY A 312 -7.93 9.29 -4.26
N MET A 313 -7.89 8.76 -3.04
CA MET A 313 -8.70 7.60 -2.64
C MET A 313 -10.02 8.02 -2.01
N THR A 314 -11.14 7.48 -2.51
CA THR A 314 -12.46 7.70 -1.91
C THR A 314 -12.61 6.94 -0.58
N PRO A 315 -13.46 7.41 0.36
CA PRO A 315 -13.73 6.70 1.61
C PRO A 315 -14.27 5.28 1.40
N ALA A 316 -15.14 5.09 0.41
CA ALA A 316 -15.68 3.78 0.07
C ALA A 316 -14.55 2.83 -0.36
N LYS A 317 -13.60 3.30 -1.18
CA LYS A 317 -12.41 2.54 -1.53
C LYS A 317 -11.50 2.30 -0.33
N PHE A 318 -11.36 3.28 0.57
CA PHE A 318 -10.59 3.17 1.82
C PHE A 318 -11.15 2.11 2.79
N ILE A 319 -12.46 2.01 2.91
CA ILE A 319 -13.09 0.98 3.75
C ILE A 319 -12.93 -0.39 3.10
N ARG A 320 -13.15 -0.48 1.78
CA ARG A 320 -13.06 -1.74 1.03
C ARG A 320 -11.64 -2.31 1.00
N LEU A 321 -10.61 -1.49 0.77
CA LEU A 321 -9.22 -1.98 0.83
C LEU A 321 -8.79 -2.35 2.25
N GLY A 322 -9.42 -1.77 3.27
CA GLY A 322 -9.10 -2.05 4.68
C GLY A 322 -9.08 -3.55 5.02
N GLN A 323 -9.92 -4.35 4.34
CA GLN A 323 -9.91 -5.82 4.45
C GLN A 323 -8.53 -6.43 4.17
N ALA A 324 -7.77 -5.91 3.19
CA ALA A 324 -6.44 -6.42 2.86
C ALA A 324 -5.41 -6.18 3.99
N TYR A 325 -5.64 -5.14 4.80
CA TYR A 325 -4.76 -4.71 5.88
C TYR A 325 -5.17 -5.23 7.26
N GLU A 326 -6.24 -6.03 7.36
CA GLU A 326 -6.76 -6.52 8.64
C GLU A 326 -5.71 -7.30 9.45
N GLY A 327 -5.37 -6.83 10.65
CA GLY A 327 -4.33 -7.44 11.48
C GLY A 327 -2.89 -7.07 11.08
N LEU A 328 -2.69 -6.27 10.03
CA LEU A 328 -1.38 -5.66 9.73
C LEU A 328 -1.23 -4.31 10.42
N LYS A 329 0.03 -3.90 10.58
CA LYS A 329 0.39 -2.59 11.14
C LYS A 329 0.95 -1.71 10.03
N TYR A 330 0.11 -0.82 9.51
CA TYR A 330 0.46 0.12 8.45
C TYR A 330 0.13 1.55 8.87
N ASN A 331 0.96 2.48 8.41
CA ASN A 331 0.68 3.90 8.50
C ASN A 331 -0.06 4.36 7.24
N PHE A 332 -1.30 4.80 7.38
CA PHE A 332 -2.10 5.33 6.28
C PHE A 332 -1.92 6.84 6.19
N ILE A 333 -1.34 7.32 5.09
CA ILE A 333 -1.12 8.75 4.85
C ILE A 333 -2.31 9.27 4.05
N VAL A 334 -3.24 9.93 4.73
CA VAL A 334 -4.48 10.45 4.13
C VAL A 334 -4.35 11.97 3.95
N PRO A 335 -4.07 12.47 2.74
CA PRO A 335 -3.86 13.90 2.50
C PRO A 335 -5.16 14.72 2.31
N GLU A 336 -6.33 14.08 2.19
CA GLU A 336 -7.55 14.69 1.62
C GLU A 336 -8.82 14.42 2.46
N PHE A 337 -8.78 14.53 3.79
CA PHE A 337 -9.97 14.20 4.61
C PHE A 337 -11.17 15.09 4.37
N ASN A 338 -10.97 16.36 4.04
CA ASN A 338 -12.10 17.22 3.71
C ASN A 338 -12.81 16.72 2.43
N ASP A 339 -12.10 16.02 1.55
CA ASP A 339 -12.68 15.37 0.37
C ASP A 339 -13.33 14.01 0.69
N TRP A 340 -13.10 13.46 1.89
CA TRP A 340 -13.79 12.25 2.37
C TRP A 340 -15.29 12.49 2.63
N PHE A 341 -15.75 13.74 2.65
CA PHE A 341 -17.15 14.10 2.83
C PHE A 341 -17.71 14.94 1.67
N LYS A 342 -17.26 14.71 0.42
CA LYS A 342 -17.79 15.45 -0.74
C LYS A 342 -19.29 15.22 -0.93
N TYR A 343 -20.01 16.33 -0.84
CA TYR A 343 -21.44 16.46 -1.01
C TYR A 343 -21.80 16.50 -2.50
N CYS A 344 -22.83 15.76 -2.94
CA CYS A 344 -23.16 15.66 -4.36
C CYS A 344 -24.62 16.02 -4.64
N LEU A 345 -24.85 16.48 -5.87
CA LEU A 345 -26.17 16.70 -6.47
C LEU A 345 -26.42 15.64 -7.54
N THR A 346 -27.66 15.50 -8.02
CA THR A 346 -27.95 14.62 -9.16
C THR A 346 -27.43 15.22 -10.48
N TYR A 347 -27.16 14.35 -11.46
CA TYR A 347 -26.61 14.73 -12.78
C TYR A 347 -27.35 15.90 -13.44
N ASP A 348 -28.69 15.89 -13.35
CA ASP A 348 -29.61 16.86 -13.95
C ASP A 348 -29.74 18.17 -13.15
N SER A 349 -29.08 18.30 -12.01
CA SER A 349 -29.12 19.52 -11.20
C SER A 349 -28.47 20.67 -11.98
N LEU A 350 -29.21 21.77 -12.13
CA LEU A 350 -28.77 22.92 -12.93
C LEU A 350 -27.85 23.84 -12.11
N VAL A 351 -26.71 24.15 -12.69
CA VAL A 351 -25.74 25.13 -12.19
C VAL A 351 -25.92 26.43 -12.97
N LEU A 352 -26.03 27.55 -12.26
CA LEU A 352 -26.08 28.89 -12.86
C LEU A 352 -24.66 29.37 -13.16
N SER A 353 -24.33 29.48 -14.44
CA SER A 353 -23.05 30.00 -14.90
C SER A 353 -23.00 31.53 -14.82
N ALA A 354 -21.79 32.09 -14.80
CA ALA A 354 -21.56 33.53 -14.67
C ALA A 354 -22.07 34.35 -15.86
N ASP A 355 -22.31 33.72 -17.00
CA ASP A 355 -22.94 34.31 -18.19
C ASP A 355 -24.47 34.20 -18.19
N GLY A 356 -25.07 33.69 -17.10
CA GLY A 356 -26.51 33.55 -16.93
C GLY A 356 -27.09 32.25 -17.50
N GLY A 357 -26.25 31.36 -18.03
CA GLY A 357 -26.67 30.03 -18.49
C GLY A 357 -27.04 29.07 -17.35
N LEU A 358 -27.91 28.11 -17.64
CA LEU A 358 -28.18 26.98 -16.75
C LEU A 358 -27.61 25.72 -17.39
N VAL A 359 -26.63 25.10 -16.73
CA VAL A 359 -25.93 23.92 -17.24
C VAL A 359 -26.11 22.75 -16.28
N PRO A 360 -26.49 21.54 -16.76
CA PRO A 360 -26.51 20.36 -15.92
C PRO A 360 -25.13 20.07 -15.31
N ILE A 361 -25.08 19.88 -13.99
CA ILE A 361 -23.82 19.63 -13.28
C ILE A 361 -23.11 18.37 -13.77
N GLY A 362 -23.88 17.38 -14.23
CA GLY A 362 -23.34 16.14 -14.80
C GLY A 362 -22.50 16.36 -16.05
N GLU A 363 -22.95 17.22 -16.96
CA GLU A 363 -22.23 17.55 -18.19
C GLU A 363 -20.92 18.29 -17.87
N LEU A 364 -20.95 19.20 -16.90
CA LEU A 364 -19.76 19.91 -16.43
C LEU A 364 -18.73 18.94 -15.84
N VAL A 365 -19.18 17.94 -15.08
CA VAL A 365 -18.31 16.94 -14.46
C VAL A 365 -17.74 15.95 -15.48
N GLU A 366 -18.52 15.57 -16.51
CA GLU A 366 -18.05 14.66 -17.57
C GLU A 366 -17.05 15.31 -18.51
N ASN A 367 -17.25 16.59 -18.84
CA ASN A 367 -16.41 17.31 -19.80
C ASN A 367 -15.23 18.05 -19.14
N GLU A 368 -15.24 18.19 -17.81
CA GLU A 368 -14.24 18.94 -17.02
C GLU A 368 -13.96 20.36 -17.55
N GLU A 369 -14.97 21.01 -18.12
CA GLU A 369 -14.81 22.30 -18.79
C GLU A 369 -14.60 23.44 -17.78
N PRO A 370 -13.53 24.25 -17.93
CA PRO A 370 -13.33 25.43 -17.09
C PRO A 370 -14.52 26.39 -17.18
N ILE A 371 -15.25 26.56 -16.08
CA ILE A 371 -16.46 27.39 -16.03
C ILE A 371 -16.44 28.32 -14.80
N PHE A 372 -17.03 29.50 -14.97
CA PHE A 372 -17.35 30.40 -13.87
C PHE A 372 -18.83 30.24 -13.52
N VAL A 373 -19.12 30.11 -12.23
CA VAL A 373 -20.48 29.94 -11.70
C VAL A 373 -20.85 31.09 -10.79
N LEU A 374 -22.13 31.41 -10.71
CA LEU A 374 -22.62 32.37 -9.72
C LEU A 374 -22.80 31.68 -8.37
N SER A 375 -22.22 32.27 -7.33
CA SER A 375 -22.33 31.81 -5.95
C SER A 375 -22.71 32.97 -5.04
N VAL A 376 -23.36 32.67 -3.91
CA VAL A 376 -23.70 33.67 -2.90
C VAL A 376 -22.56 33.76 -1.90
N ASN A 377 -21.97 34.95 -1.74
CA ASN A 377 -20.98 35.19 -0.72
C ASN A 377 -21.65 35.11 0.67
N PRO A 378 -21.22 34.21 1.57
CA PRO A 378 -21.91 33.99 2.84
C PRO A 378 -21.76 35.14 3.85
N ARG A 379 -20.86 36.12 3.60
CA ARG A 379 -20.67 37.30 4.46
C ARG A 379 -21.46 38.51 4.00
N THR A 380 -21.49 38.75 2.69
CA THR A 380 -22.18 39.92 2.10
C THR A 380 -23.58 39.60 1.60
N LEU A 381 -23.88 38.31 1.36
CA LEU A 381 -25.09 37.82 0.70
C LEU A 381 -25.28 38.32 -0.73
N GLU A 382 -24.20 38.80 -1.34
CA GLU A 382 -24.16 39.23 -2.74
C GLU A 382 -23.75 38.08 -3.65
N LEU A 383 -24.12 38.17 -4.93
CA LEU A 383 -23.71 37.22 -5.96
C LEU A 383 -22.32 37.54 -6.50
N GLU A 384 -21.48 36.51 -6.60
CA GLU A 384 -20.12 36.60 -7.12
C GLU A 384 -19.88 35.51 -8.16
N ALA A 385 -19.11 35.84 -9.20
CA ALA A 385 -18.64 34.86 -10.18
C ALA A 385 -17.38 34.17 -9.65
N ILE A 386 -17.43 32.84 -9.51
CA ILE A 386 -16.34 32.03 -8.98
C ILE A 386 -15.94 30.97 -10.00
N GLN A 387 -14.63 30.81 -10.24
CA GLN A 387 -14.13 29.74 -11.10
C GLN A 387 -14.24 28.39 -10.39
N VAL A 388 -14.78 27.39 -11.07
CA VAL A 388 -14.82 26.01 -10.55
C VAL A 388 -13.39 25.45 -10.48
N ALA A 389 -13.00 25.00 -9.29
CA ALA A 389 -11.65 24.51 -9.02
C ALA A 389 -11.45 23.01 -9.33
N GLY A 390 -12.53 22.23 -9.44
CA GLY A 390 -12.47 20.80 -9.73
C GLY A 390 -13.86 20.16 -9.84
N PHE A 391 -13.87 18.96 -10.42
CA PHE A 391 -15.08 18.19 -10.73
C PHE A 391 -15.05 16.84 -10.01
N SER A 392 -16.22 16.33 -9.58
CA SER A 392 -16.30 15.05 -8.90
C SER A 392 -17.66 14.39 -9.07
N SER A 393 -17.67 13.06 -9.21
CA SER A 393 -18.87 12.24 -9.27
C SER A 393 -18.81 11.06 -8.29
N ARG A 394 -19.97 10.57 -7.84
CA ARG A 394 -20.09 9.35 -7.03
C ARG A 394 -21.46 8.71 -7.19
N GLU A 395 -21.52 7.40 -7.00
CA GLU A 395 -22.78 6.66 -6.88
C GLU A 395 -23.26 6.63 -5.42
N VAL A 396 -24.58 6.74 -5.22
CA VAL A 396 -25.22 6.69 -3.89
C VAL A 396 -26.49 5.86 -3.94
N ASN A 397 -26.82 5.22 -2.81
CA ASN A 397 -28.01 4.35 -2.70
C ASN A 397 -29.29 5.10 -2.30
N ARG A 398 -29.15 6.34 -1.80
CA ARG A 398 -30.27 7.15 -1.29
C ARG A 398 -30.05 8.61 -1.65
N LEU A 399 -31.14 9.28 -1.99
CA LEU A 399 -31.21 10.71 -2.29
C LEU A 399 -32.39 11.31 -1.53
N ILE A 400 -32.26 12.56 -1.14
CA ILE A 400 -33.35 13.38 -0.60
C ILE A 400 -33.81 14.33 -1.70
N GLU A 401 -35.13 14.44 -1.87
CA GLU A 401 -35.75 15.47 -2.69
C GLU A 401 -36.34 16.54 -1.77
N ILE A 402 -35.84 17.76 -1.85
CA ILE A 402 -36.38 18.92 -1.15
C ILE A 402 -37.29 19.66 -2.11
N LYS A 403 -38.51 19.98 -1.66
CA LYS A 403 -39.46 20.84 -2.38
C LYS A 403 -39.80 22.03 -1.52
N THR A 404 -39.62 23.22 -2.07
CA THR A 404 -39.97 24.48 -1.40
C THR A 404 -41.40 24.90 -1.74
N GLU A 405 -42.02 25.73 -0.90
CA GLU A 405 -43.33 26.34 -1.17
C GLU A 405 -43.34 27.15 -2.48
N SER A 406 -42.20 27.78 -2.82
CA SER A 406 -41.99 28.49 -4.09
C SER A 406 -42.00 27.60 -5.34
N GLY A 407 -42.14 26.28 -5.19
CA GLY A 407 -42.16 25.32 -6.29
C GLY A 407 -40.80 24.84 -6.77
N LYS A 408 -39.69 25.35 -6.20
CA LYS A 408 -38.33 24.85 -6.50
C LYS A 408 -38.11 23.48 -5.88
N SER A 409 -37.47 22.59 -6.63
CA SER A 409 -37.05 21.27 -6.16
C SER A 409 -35.55 21.06 -6.35
N LEU A 410 -34.93 20.31 -5.44
CA LEU A 410 -33.53 19.90 -5.54
C LEU A 410 -33.39 18.46 -5.04
N ARG A 411 -32.64 17.64 -5.79
CA ARG A 411 -32.29 16.27 -5.40
C ARG A 411 -30.82 16.20 -5.05
N LEU A 412 -30.52 15.71 -3.85
CA LEU A 412 -29.19 15.76 -3.27
C LEU A 412 -28.94 14.57 -2.34
N THR A 413 -27.67 14.31 -2.04
CA THR A 413 -27.30 13.26 -1.08
C THR A 413 -27.69 13.65 0.34
N GLU A 414 -27.98 12.67 1.21
CA GLU A 414 -28.44 12.88 2.60
C GLU A 414 -27.54 13.83 3.41
N ASP A 415 -26.23 13.80 3.16
CA ASP A 415 -25.25 14.62 3.88
C ASP A 415 -24.99 16.00 3.25
N HIS A 416 -25.58 16.31 2.09
CA HIS A 416 -25.28 17.54 1.35
C HIS A 416 -25.85 18.76 2.11
N PRO A 417 -25.00 19.73 2.51
CA PRO A 417 -25.44 20.83 3.34
C PRO A 417 -26.09 21.91 2.50
N LEU A 418 -27.20 22.47 3.00
CA LEU A 418 -27.80 23.67 2.45
C LEU A 418 -27.89 24.75 3.53
N PRO A 419 -27.84 26.04 3.15
CA PRO A 419 -27.99 27.14 4.09
C PRO A 419 -29.46 27.28 4.52
N VAL A 420 -29.68 27.22 5.84
CA VAL A 420 -30.98 27.34 6.50
C VAL A 420 -31.01 28.61 7.34
N LEU A 421 -32.08 29.39 7.22
CA LEU A 421 -32.32 30.56 8.06
C LEU A 421 -32.95 30.12 9.39
N THR A 422 -32.30 30.47 10.48
CA THR A 422 -32.76 30.22 11.86
C THR A 422 -32.91 31.54 12.63
N PRO A 423 -33.55 31.56 13.81
CA PRO A 423 -33.59 32.75 14.67
C PRO A 423 -32.20 33.31 15.04
N GLY A 424 -31.15 32.47 15.00
CA GLY A 424 -29.76 32.86 15.25
C GLY A 424 -28.96 33.25 14.01
N GLY A 425 -29.59 33.30 12.83
CA GLY A 425 -28.95 33.59 11.55
C GLY A 425 -28.86 32.38 10.62
N ILE A 426 -28.00 32.50 9.60
CA ILE A 426 -27.83 31.49 8.55
C ILE A 426 -26.88 30.40 9.05
N VAL A 427 -27.33 29.16 9.05
CA VAL A 427 -26.53 27.98 9.41
C VAL A 427 -26.57 26.95 8.30
N TRP A 428 -25.46 26.26 8.08
CA TRP A 428 -25.39 25.16 7.12
C TRP A 428 -25.78 23.86 7.83
N ARG A 429 -26.80 23.18 7.31
CA ARG A 429 -27.27 21.90 7.86
C ARG A 429 -27.31 20.83 6.76
N PRO A 430 -26.94 19.57 7.04
CA PRO A 430 -27.13 18.44 6.12
C PRO A 430 -28.62 18.22 5.76
N ALA A 431 -28.91 17.85 4.52
CA ALA A 431 -30.29 17.63 4.05
C ALA A 431 -31.09 16.61 4.89
N LYS A 432 -30.44 15.58 5.45
CA LYS A 432 -31.08 14.59 6.32
C LYS A 432 -31.63 15.14 7.64
N GLU A 433 -31.20 16.34 8.02
CA GLU A 433 -31.65 17.01 9.24
C GLU A 433 -32.84 17.95 9.00
N PHE A 434 -33.27 18.11 7.75
CA PHE A 434 -34.28 19.11 7.40
C PHE A 434 -35.67 18.62 7.82
N GLU A 435 -36.44 19.53 8.41
CA GLU A 435 -37.84 19.30 8.74
C GLU A 435 -38.75 20.13 7.83
N VAL A 436 -39.98 19.64 7.60
CA VAL A 436 -40.97 20.41 6.85
C VAL A 436 -41.30 21.68 7.63
N GLY A 437 -41.02 22.83 7.02
CA GLY A 437 -41.13 24.15 7.65
C GLY A 437 -39.79 24.88 7.83
N ASP A 438 -38.65 24.20 7.62
CA ASP A 438 -37.33 24.84 7.60
C ASP A 438 -37.21 25.84 6.42
N TYR A 439 -36.64 27.01 6.70
CA TYR A 439 -36.44 28.07 5.71
C TYR A 439 -35.09 27.93 5.02
N VAL A 440 -35.10 27.52 3.76
CA VAL A 440 -33.88 27.41 2.93
C VAL A 440 -33.60 28.70 2.18
N ILE A 441 -32.33 29.06 2.04
CA ILE A 441 -31.95 30.21 1.21
C ILE A 441 -31.95 29.80 -0.25
N SER A 442 -32.67 30.57 -1.08
CA SER A 442 -32.68 30.41 -2.52
C SER A 442 -32.74 31.79 -3.19
N LEU A 443 -32.25 31.89 -4.42
CA LEU A 443 -32.43 33.08 -5.24
C LEU A 443 -33.90 33.22 -5.62
N ALA A 444 -34.54 34.34 -5.27
CA ALA A 444 -35.95 34.58 -5.60
C ALA A 444 -36.20 34.48 -7.11
N GLU A 445 -35.34 35.12 -7.90
CA GLU A 445 -35.33 35.13 -9.35
C GLU A 445 -33.89 35.00 -9.86
N ILE A 446 -33.71 34.47 -11.07
CA ILE A 446 -32.40 34.48 -11.73
C ILE A 446 -32.18 35.92 -12.21
N PRO A 447 -31.09 36.60 -11.80
CA PRO A 447 -30.85 37.97 -12.22
C PRO A 447 -30.65 38.04 -13.73
N GLU A 448 -31.23 39.08 -14.37
CA GLU A 448 -30.87 39.43 -15.75
C GLU A 448 -29.41 39.88 -15.78
N MET A 449 -28.54 39.04 -16.33
CA MET A 449 -27.12 39.32 -16.46
C MET A 449 -26.85 39.80 -17.89
N GLU A 450 -26.19 40.95 -18.04
CA GLU A 450 -25.58 41.28 -19.33
C GLU A 450 -24.47 40.25 -19.59
N PRO A 451 -24.44 39.61 -20.79
CA PRO A 451 -23.43 38.60 -21.08
C PRO A 451 -22.06 39.24 -20.93
N ILE A 452 -21.30 38.76 -19.95
CA ILE A 452 -19.91 39.16 -19.74
C ILE A 452 -19.18 38.70 -21.01
N ARG A 453 -18.92 39.63 -21.93
CA ARG A 453 -18.01 39.38 -23.04
C ARG A 453 -16.69 38.98 -22.38
N VAL A 454 -16.30 37.72 -22.55
CA VAL A 454 -15.06 37.17 -22.02
C VAL A 454 -13.90 37.93 -22.65
N GLY A 455 -13.52 39.04 -22.02
CA GLY A 455 -12.27 39.72 -22.25
C GLY A 455 -11.16 38.77 -21.82
N HIS A 456 -10.09 38.74 -22.61
CA HIS A 456 -8.91 37.92 -22.30
C HIS A 456 -8.45 38.16 -20.85
N PRO A 457 -7.89 37.15 -20.17
CA PRO A 457 -7.38 37.31 -18.81
C PRO A 457 -6.46 38.54 -18.74
N PRO A 458 -6.59 39.38 -17.69
CA PRO A 458 -5.94 40.67 -17.67
C PRO A 458 -4.42 40.50 -17.73
N ARG A 459 -3.78 41.24 -18.64
CA ARG A 459 -2.33 41.16 -18.82
C ARG A 459 -1.64 41.96 -17.72
N PHE A 460 -0.47 41.52 -17.27
CA PHE A 460 0.33 42.22 -16.26
C PHE A 460 0.50 43.73 -16.54
N ALA A 461 0.58 44.13 -17.82
CA ALA A 461 0.68 45.51 -18.25
C ALA A 461 -0.54 46.38 -17.88
N GLU A 462 -1.72 45.79 -17.71
CA GLU A 462 -2.97 46.48 -17.36
C GLU A 462 -3.04 46.85 -15.87
N PHE A 463 -2.13 46.32 -15.05
CA PHE A 463 -1.99 46.64 -13.63
C PHE A 463 -0.85 47.64 -13.34
N ILE A 464 -0.17 48.14 -14.38
CA ILE A 464 0.90 49.13 -14.22
C ILE A 464 0.27 50.54 -14.34
N PRO A 465 0.35 51.40 -13.30
CA PRO A 465 -0.17 52.77 -13.38
C PRO A 465 0.50 53.53 -14.52
N GLU A 466 -0.22 54.42 -15.22
CA GLU A 466 0.31 55.20 -16.37
C GLU A 466 1.61 55.99 -16.07
N ARG A 467 1.93 56.20 -14.79
CA ARG A 467 3.13 56.92 -14.31
C ARG A 467 4.25 56.02 -13.79
N ALA A 468 4.10 54.70 -13.82
CA ALA A 468 5.11 53.78 -13.36
C ALA A 468 6.19 53.58 -14.45
N CYS A 469 7.29 54.32 -14.33
CA CYS A 469 8.47 54.09 -15.15
C CYS A 469 9.33 53.00 -14.50
N VAL A 470 9.39 51.82 -15.13
CA VAL A 470 10.34 50.77 -14.75
C VAL A 470 11.74 51.21 -15.19
N ARG A 471 12.63 51.48 -14.23
CA ARG A 471 14.02 51.85 -14.51
C ARG A 471 14.81 50.58 -14.84
N VAL A 472 14.86 50.25 -16.12
CA VAL A 472 15.62 49.12 -16.65
C VAL A 472 17.11 49.48 -16.63
N LYS A 473 17.97 48.60 -16.08
CA LYS A 473 19.43 48.80 -16.14
C LYS A 473 19.88 48.78 -17.61
N ALA A 474 20.77 49.70 -17.99
CA ALA A 474 21.24 49.83 -19.37
C ALA A 474 21.81 48.50 -19.92
N GLU A 475 22.49 47.73 -19.05
CA GLU A 475 23.04 46.42 -19.37
C GLU A 475 21.98 45.42 -19.86
N PHE A 476 20.75 45.49 -19.32
CA PHE A 476 19.66 44.60 -19.71
C PHE A 476 19.08 44.96 -21.09
N LEU A 477 19.02 46.25 -21.43
CA LEU A 477 18.57 46.70 -22.75
C LEU A 477 19.58 46.36 -23.85
N GLU A 478 20.89 46.39 -23.55
CA GLU A 478 21.93 45.94 -24.47
C GLU A 478 21.90 44.43 -24.70
N ALA A 479 21.67 43.64 -23.64
CA ALA A 479 21.50 42.20 -23.75
C ALA A 479 20.27 41.84 -24.61
N LEU A 480 19.14 42.51 -24.38
CA LEU A 480 17.91 42.28 -25.15
C LEU A 480 18.05 42.69 -26.62
N ARG A 481 18.74 43.82 -26.90
CA ARG A 481 19.06 44.24 -28.28
C ARG A 481 19.93 43.22 -29.00
N SER A 482 20.97 42.72 -28.32
CA SER A 482 21.88 41.71 -28.89
C SER A 482 21.14 40.42 -29.23
N GLU A 483 20.19 39.99 -28.39
CA GLU A 483 19.35 38.81 -28.66
C GLU A 483 18.37 39.02 -29.82
N ILE A 484 17.78 40.21 -29.94
CA ILE A 484 16.85 40.55 -31.02
C ILE A 484 17.59 40.67 -32.36
N GLU A 485 18.80 41.23 -32.38
CA GLU A 485 19.62 41.29 -33.60
C GLU A 485 20.13 39.91 -34.01
N LEU A 486 20.51 39.04 -33.06
CA LEU A 486 20.86 37.65 -33.35
C LEU A 486 19.69 36.88 -33.99
N LYS A 487 18.46 37.13 -33.54
CA LYS A 487 17.25 36.50 -34.10
C LYS A 487 16.79 37.11 -35.43
N ARG A 488 17.20 38.35 -35.75
CA ARG A 488 16.88 39.02 -37.03
C ARG A 488 17.94 38.79 -38.11
N GLY A 489 19.17 38.42 -37.75
CA GLY A 489 20.24 38.08 -38.71
C GLY A 489 20.19 36.66 -39.29
N GLY A 490 19.09 35.91 -39.05
CA GLY A 490 18.90 34.54 -39.51
C GLY A 490 17.69 34.33 -40.43
N LEU A 491 17.30 35.37 -41.18
CA LEU A 491 16.31 35.29 -42.27
C LEU A 491 16.92 35.85 -43.56
#